data_AF-A0A1Q6LTE9-F1
#
_entry.id   AF-A0A1Q6LTE9-F1
#
_cell.length_a   1.000
_cell.length_b   1.000
_cell.length_c   1.000
_cell.angle_alpha   90.00
_cell.angle_beta   90.00
_cell.angle_gamma   90.00
#
_symmetry.space_group_name_H-M   'P 1'
#
loop_
_entity.id
_entity.type
_entity.pdbx_description
1 polymer ?
#
loop_
_entity_poly.entity_id
_entity_poly.type
_entity_poly.pdbx_seq_one_letter_code
_entity_poly.pdbx_strand_id
1 'polypeptide(L)' 'MLKKLLKIIVKIIVSIVVLYGYNIIMQSFNLYIPINIYTVLIIVLFDGSGFLGLVAFYLLNFR' A
#
# COMPACT_ATOMS: atom_id res chain seq x y z
N MET A 1 -7.69 2.97 25.07
CA MET A 1 -7.57 1.92 24.03
C MET A 1 -8.25 2.31 22.73
N LEU A 2 -9.44 2.90 22.75
CA LEU A 2 -10.18 3.39 21.57
C LEU A 2 -9.34 4.27 20.61
N LYS A 3 -8.52 5.18 21.14
CA LYS A 3 -7.64 6.05 20.34
C LYS A 3 -6.60 5.27 19.50
N LYS A 4 -6.07 4.16 20.04
CA LYS A 4 -5.12 3.29 19.31
C LYS A 4 -5.84 2.52 18.21
N LEU A 5 -7.04 2.02 18.49
CA LEU A 5 -7.86 1.29 17.53
C LEU A 5 -8.24 2.19 16.33
N LEU A 6 -8.70 3.42 16.61
CA LEU A 6 -8.98 4.43 15.58
C LEU A 6 -7.75 4.74 14.73
N LYS A 7 -6.57 4.86 15.35
CA LYS A 7 -5.31 5.09 14.62
C LYS A 7 -4.99 3.96 13.63
N ILE A 8 -5.26 2.72 14.01
CA ILE A 8 -5.06 1.55 13.13
C ILE A 8 -6.06 1.57 11.96
N ILE A 9 -7.33 1.85 12.23
CA ILE A 9 -8.36 1.96 11.18
C ILE A 9 -8.00 3.06 10.18
N VAL A 10 -7.57 4.23 10.67
CA VAL A 10 -7.11 5.33 9.82
C VAL A 10 -5.90 4.90 8.98
N LYS A 11 -4.93 4.19 9.56
CA LYS A 11 -3.78 3.65 8.80
C LYS A 11 -4.23 2.68 7.70
N ILE A 12 -5.20 1.81 7.96
CA ILE A 12 -5.73 0.87 6.96
C ILE A 12 -6.37 1.65 5.80
N ILE A 13 -7.22 2.63 6.10
CA ILE A 13 -7.86 3.47 5.09
C ILE A 13 -6.82 4.22 4.26
N VAL A 14 -5.84 4.85 4.92
CA VAL A 14 -4.74 5.55 4.24
C VAL A 14 -3.94 4.60 3.35
N SER A 15 -3.66 3.37 3.82
CA SER A 15 -2.93 2.36 3.02
C SER A 15 -3.68 1.98 1.75
N ILE A 16 -5.00 1.79 1.85
CA ILE A 16 -5.86 1.51 0.69
C ILE A 16 -5.85 2.69 -0.28
N VAL A 17 -6.00 3.92 0.22
CA VAL A 17 -5.99 5.14 -0.61
C VAL A 17 -4.64 5.31 -1.31
N VAL A 18 -3.53 5.09 -0.62
CA VAL A 18 -2.17 5.18 -1.18
C VAL A 18 -1.96 4.14 -2.27
N LEU A 19 -2.34 2.87 -2.03
CA LEU A 19 -2.27 1.81 -3.04
C LEU A 19 -3.13 2.13 -4.27
N TYR A 20 -4.35 2.63 -4.04
CA TYR A 20 -5.25 3.00 -5.11
C TYR A 20 -4.70 4.17 -5.94
N GLY A 21 -4.18 5.21 -5.28
CA GLY A 21 -3.55 6.35 -5.94
C GLY A 21 -2.32 5.93 -6.76
N TYR A 22 -1.49 5.04 -6.22
CA TYR A 22 -0.37 4.46 -6.96
C TYR A 22 -0.85 3.72 -8.21
N ASN A 23 -1.86 2.86 -8.10
CA ASN A 23 -2.37 2.08 -9.21
C ASN A 23 -2.95 2.98 -10.33
N ILE A 24 -3.58 4.10 -10.00
CA ILE A 24 -4.04 5.07 -11.01
C ILE A 24 -2.86 5.65 -11.78
N ILE A 25 -1.81 6.10 -11.08
CA ILE A 25 -0.63 6.71 -11.69
C ILE A 25 0.12 5.71 -12.58
N MET A 26 0.19 4.46 -12.13
CA MET A 26 0.98 3.40 -12.76
C MET A 26 0.20 2.56 -13.78
N GLN A 27 -1.10 2.83 -13.95
CA GLN A 27 -1.97 2.14 -14.89
C GLN A 27 -1.42 2.19 -16.33
N SER A 28 -0.87 3.33 -16.75
CA SER A 28 -0.26 3.53 -18.08
C SER A 28 0.94 2.62 -18.35
N PHE A 29 1.60 2.13 -17.29
CA PHE A 29 2.74 1.23 -17.37
C PHE A 29 2.34 -0.24 -17.19
N ASN A 30 1.04 -0.54 -17.05
CA ASN A 30 0.51 -1.86 -16.70
C ASN A 30 1.09 -2.42 -15.38
N LEU A 31 1.56 -1.53 -14.50
CA LEU A 31 2.10 -1.82 -13.18
C LEU A 31 0.97 -1.73 -12.14
N TYR A 32 0.60 -2.85 -11.55
CA TYR A 32 -0.50 -2.93 -10.59
C TYR A 32 -0.09 -3.65 -9.31
N ILE A 33 -0.19 -2.95 -8.18
CA ILE A 33 -0.05 -3.56 -6.86
C ILE A 33 -1.46 -3.98 -6.40
N PRO A 34 -1.72 -5.27 -6.18
CA PRO A 34 -3.02 -5.75 -5.75
C PRO A 34 -3.38 -5.21 -4.37
N ILE A 35 -4.60 -4.67 -4.25
CA ILE A 35 -5.13 -4.20 -2.97
C ILE A 35 -5.74 -5.39 -2.24
N ASN A 36 -4.94 -6.05 -1.41
CA ASN A 36 -5.36 -7.20 -0.62
C ASN A 36 -4.86 -7.06 0.82
N ILE A 37 -5.24 -8.01 1.67
CA ILE A 37 -4.94 -7.93 3.10
C ILE A 37 -3.43 -7.91 3.38
N TYR A 38 -2.62 -8.56 2.55
CA TYR A 38 -1.17 -8.63 2.71
C TYR A 38 -0.49 -7.32 2.35
N THR A 39 -0.82 -6.72 1.21
CA THR A 39 -0.22 -5.44 0.78
C THR A 39 -0.63 -4.30 1.72
N VAL A 40 -1.88 -4.31 2.18
CA VAL A 40 -2.34 -3.37 3.22
C VAL A 40 -1.62 -3.60 4.54
N LEU A 41 -1.46 -4.85 5.01
CA LEU A 41 -0.72 -5.16 6.23
C LEU A 41 0.73 -4.66 6.19
N ILE A 42 1.42 -4.86 5.05
CA ILE A 42 2.79 -4.39 4.87
C ILE A 42 2.88 -2.88 5.06
N ILE A 43 1.96 -2.11 4.46
CA ILE A 43 1.95 -0.65 4.61
C ILE A 43 1.55 -0.25 6.03
N VAL A 44 0.59 -0.92 6.65
CA VAL A 44 0.16 -0.60 8.03
C VAL A 44 1.29 -0.84 9.05
N LEU A 45 2.08 -1.90 8.86
CA LEU A 45 3.19 -2.29 9.75
C LEU A 45 4.46 -1.46 9.52
N PHE A 46 4.80 -1.18 8.26
CA PHE A 46 6.08 -0.55 7.87
C PHE A 46 5.91 0.88 7.33
N ASP A 47 4.69 1.42 7.35
CA ASP A 47 4.35 2.77 6.87
C ASP A 47 4.92 3.04 5.45
N GLY A 48 5.52 4.22 5.25
CA GLY A 48 6.09 4.61 3.95
C GLY A 48 7.18 3.67 3.45
N SER A 49 7.96 3.05 4.35
CA SER A 49 8.99 2.09 3.96
C SER A 49 8.39 0.79 3.40
N GLY A 50 7.26 0.35 3.94
CA GLY A 50 6.48 -0.78 3.40
C GLY A 50 5.94 -0.49 2.01
N PHE A 51 5.42 0.73 1.81
CA PHE A 51 4.96 1.16 0.49
C PHE A 51 6.10 1.19 -0.54
N LEU A 52 7.23 1.83 -0.21
CA LEU A 52 8.39 1.89 -1.10
C LEU A 52 8.95 0.50 -1.41
N GLY A 53 8.97 -0.41 -0.42
CA GLY A 53 9.37 -1.80 -0.62
C GLY A 53 8.45 -2.55 -1.59
N LEU A 54 7.13 -2.38 -1.48
CA LEU A 54 6.17 -2.95 -2.42
C LEU A 54 6.36 -2.40 -3.83
N VAL A 55 6.53 -1.08 -3.96
CA VAL A 55 6.79 -0.43 -5.25
C VAL A 55 8.07 -0.96 -5.89
N ALA A 56 9.17 -1.02 -5.14
CA ALA A 56 10.44 -1.55 -5.62
C ALA A 56 10.33 -3.03 -6.01
N PHE A 57 9.64 -3.84 -5.21
CA PHE A 57 9.42 -5.26 -5.50
C PHE A 57 8.67 -5.44 -6.83
N TYR A 58 7.58 -4.71 -7.05
CA TYR A 58 6.80 -4.80 -8.29
C TYR A 58 7.56 -4.24 -9.50
N LEU A 59 8.33 -3.16 -9.32
CA LEU A 59 9.17 -2.61 -10.39
C LEU A 59 10.28 -3.57 -10.82
N LEU A 60 10.98 -4.21 -9.87
CA LEU A 60 12.08 -5.12 -10.16
C LEU A 60 11.62 -6.46 -10.74
N ASN A 61 10.40 -6.88 -10.42
CA ASN A 61 9.79 -8.10 -10.98
C ASN A 61 8.91 -7.83 -12.20
N PHE A 62 8.85 -6.57 -12.67
CA PHE A 62 8.12 -6.22 -13.86
C PHE A 62 8.81 -6.84 -15.09
N ARG A 63 8.09 -7.73 -15.78
CA ARG A 63 8.52 -8.39 -17.02
C ARG A 63 7.55 -8.06 -18.13
#